data_AF-A0A7L5EIN2-F1
#
_entry.id   AF-A0A7L5EIN2-F1
#
_cell.length_a   1.000
_cell.length_b   1.000
_cell.length_c   1.000
_cell.angle_alpha   90.00
_cell.angle_beta   90.00
_cell.angle_gamma   90.00
#
_symmetry.space_group_name_H-M   'P 1'
#
loop_
_entity.id
_entity.type
_entity.pdbx_description
1 polymer ?
#
loop_
_entity_poly.entity_id
_entity_poly.type
_entity_poly.pdbx_seq_one_letter_code
_entity_poly.pdbx_strand_id
1 'polypeptide(L)'
;MEKPGTDNAADKKRTAKGENRKKPAAASAVPPIENEEDYLEMFIKGAETAARSGKMAYVRREYHDRIMRITRVIGKDKLTLSAYLDHVLTQHFLQCGDVIKKLYDKNYEDVF
;
A
#
# COMPACT_ATOMS: atom_id res chain seq x y z
N MET A 1 -28.02 36.57 -37.20
CA MET A 1 -28.71 37.43 -36.20
C MET A 1 -29.67 36.52 -35.48
N GLU A 2 -29.61 36.27 -34.17
CA GLU A 2 -29.26 37.10 -33.02
C GLU A 2 -28.42 36.30 -32.00
N LYS A 3 -27.55 36.99 -31.26
CA LYS A 3 -27.06 36.55 -29.96
C LYS A 3 -27.96 37.20 -28.89
N PRO A 4 -28.04 36.62 -27.70
CA PRO A 4 -28.05 37.42 -26.48
C PRO A 4 -26.81 37.14 -25.63
N GLY A 5 -26.09 38.20 -25.27
CA GLY A 5 -25.33 38.29 -24.00
C GLY A 5 -26.32 38.44 -22.83
N THR A 6 -25.97 38.65 -21.58
CA THR A 6 -24.72 38.85 -20.82
C THR A 6 -25.18 38.98 -19.35
N ASP A 7 -24.31 38.63 -18.39
CA ASP A 7 -24.28 39.13 -16.99
C ASP A 7 -25.41 38.66 -16.02
N ASN A 8 -25.26 38.50 -14.70
CA ASN A 8 -24.16 38.65 -13.75
C ASN A 8 -24.53 38.00 -12.39
N ALA A 9 -23.49 37.73 -11.58
CA ALA A 9 -23.40 37.89 -10.12
C ALA A 9 -24.42 37.29 -9.13
N ALA A 10 -23.91 36.32 -8.34
CA ALA A 10 -23.82 36.32 -6.87
C ALA A 10 -25.06 36.58 -5.99
N ASP A 11 -25.36 35.68 -5.03
CA ASP A 11 -25.00 35.84 -3.60
C ASP A 11 -25.77 34.90 -2.64
N LYS A 12 -25.12 34.60 -1.50
CA LYS A 12 -25.66 34.11 -0.20
C LYS A 12 -26.11 32.65 0.03
N LYS A 13 -25.12 31.87 0.49
CA LYS A 13 -24.92 31.42 1.90
C LYS A 13 -26.05 30.63 2.58
N ARG A 14 -25.78 29.34 2.84
CA ARG A 14 -26.15 28.58 4.06
C ARG A 14 -25.19 27.38 4.19
N THR A 15 -24.08 27.56 4.90
CA THR A 15 -23.82 27.03 6.26
C THR A 15 -23.76 25.51 6.37
N ALA A 16 -22.52 25.03 6.35
CA ALA A 16 -21.93 23.99 7.21
C ALA A 16 -22.88 23.02 7.93
N LYS A 17 -22.75 21.73 7.58
CA LYS A 17 -22.84 20.66 8.58
C LYS A 17 -21.79 19.61 8.26
N GLY A 18 -20.83 19.48 9.17
CA GLY A 18 -19.67 18.65 9.00
C GLY A 18 -20.01 17.17 8.92
N GLU A 19 -19.34 16.49 7.99
CA GLU A 19 -19.02 15.08 8.10
C GLU A 19 -17.51 14.92 7.96
N ASN A 20 -16.78 15.51 8.92
CA ASN A 20 -15.43 15.05 9.23
C ASN A 20 -15.56 13.71 9.96
N ARG A 21 -16.06 12.67 9.28
CA ARG A 21 -15.80 11.29 9.69
C ARG A 21 -14.38 10.96 9.24
N LYS A 22 -13.40 11.51 9.95
CA LYS A 22 -12.14 10.78 10.14
C LYS A 22 -12.53 9.51 10.89
N LYS A 23 -12.89 8.50 10.11
CA LYS A 23 -12.95 7.12 10.59
C LYS A 23 -11.53 6.84 11.06
N PRO A 24 -11.25 6.60 12.36
CA PRO A 24 -9.96 6.07 12.71
C PRO A 24 -9.90 4.74 11.97
N ALA A 25 -8.98 4.65 11.00
CA ALA A 25 -8.57 3.36 10.49
C ALA A 25 -8.22 2.56 11.74
N ALA A 26 -8.98 1.51 12.02
CA ALA A 26 -8.62 0.56 13.04
C ALA A 26 -7.18 0.15 12.70
N ALA A 27 -6.24 0.62 13.51
CA ALA A 27 -4.84 0.24 13.40
C ALA A 27 -4.85 -1.28 13.31
N SER A 28 -4.31 -1.79 12.20
CA SER A 28 -4.15 -3.22 11.97
C SER A 28 -3.62 -3.81 13.27
N ALA A 29 -4.25 -4.86 13.81
CA ALA A 29 -3.92 -5.44 15.13
C ALA A 29 -2.53 -6.09 15.19
N VAL A 30 -1.67 -5.77 14.23
CA VAL A 30 -0.28 -6.14 14.11
C VAL A 30 0.55 -4.92 14.50
N PRO A 31 1.42 -5.02 15.52
CA PRO A 31 2.23 -3.90 15.97
C PRO A 31 3.14 -3.38 14.83
N PRO A 32 3.38 -2.06 14.75
CA PRO A 32 4.35 -1.49 13.83
C PRO A 32 5.75 -2.10 14.05
N ILE A 33 6.50 -2.29 12.96
CA ILE A 33 7.93 -2.61 13.06
C ILE A 33 8.68 -1.28 13.11
N GLU A 34 9.27 -0.96 14.25
CA GLU A 34 9.97 0.31 14.47
C GLU A 34 11.50 0.18 14.50
N ASN A 35 12.02 -1.03 14.75
CA ASN A 35 13.45 -1.32 14.79
C ASN A 35 14.00 -1.53 13.36
N GLU A 36 15.02 -0.74 13.02
CA GLU A 36 15.67 -0.74 11.70
C GLU A 36 16.49 -2.01 11.43
N GLU A 37 17.22 -2.50 12.44
CA GLU A 37 18.06 -3.70 12.33
C GLU A 37 17.19 -4.94 12.09
N ASP A 38 16.11 -5.08 12.85
CA ASP A 38 15.13 -6.15 12.67
C ASP A 38 14.51 -6.09 11.27
N TYR A 39 14.15 -4.89 10.79
CA TYR A 39 13.57 -4.71 9.46
C TYR A 39 14.56 -5.13 8.36
N LEU A 40 15.82 -4.68 8.45
CA LEU A 40 16.87 -5.04 7.50
C LEU A 40 17.08 -6.57 7.50
N GLU A 41 17.16 -7.18 8.68
CA GLU A 41 17.32 -8.62 8.79
C GLU A 41 16.14 -9.42 8.25
N MET A 42 14.91 -8.93 8.39
CA MET A 42 13.74 -9.67 7.95
C MET A 42 13.46 -9.50 6.45
N PHE A 43 13.64 -8.29 5.92
CA PHE A 43 13.12 -7.91 4.60
C PHE A 43 14.20 -7.52 3.59
N ILE A 44 15.39 -7.11 4.02
CA ILE A 44 16.48 -6.62 3.16
C ILE A 44 17.67 -7.60 3.22
N LYS A 45 17.42 -8.85 2.84
CA LYS A 45 18.44 -9.89 2.68
C LYS A 45 18.54 -10.34 1.22
N GLY A 46 19.73 -10.73 0.80
CA GLY A 46 19.95 -11.29 -0.54
C GLY A 46 19.07 -12.51 -0.77
N ALA A 47 18.34 -12.54 -1.89
CA ALA A 47 17.50 -13.68 -2.22
C ALA A 47 18.37 -14.91 -2.53
N GLU A 48 18.08 -16.04 -1.88
CA GLU A 48 18.72 -17.33 -2.21
C GLU A 48 18.47 -17.76 -3.66
N THR A 49 17.38 -17.27 -4.25
CA THR A 49 17.01 -17.53 -5.64
C THR A 49 17.08 -16.22 -6.43
N ALA A 50 18.05 -16.10 -7.33
CA ALA A 50 18.16 -14.93 -8.19
C ALA A 50 16.94 -14.84 -9.10
N ALA A 51 16.10 -13.82 -8.90
CA ALA A 51 15.06 -13.47 -9.86
C ALA A 51 15.75 -12.95 -11.12
N ARG A 52 15.66 -13.70 -12.23
CA ARG A 52 16.18 -13.24 -13.52
C ARG A 52 15.33 -12.07 -13.99
N SER A 53 15.95 -10.89 -13.97
CA SER A 53 15.61 -9.64 -14.67
C SER A 53 14.20 -9.54 -15.30
N GLY A 54 13.41 -8.63 -14.74
CA GLY A 54 12.59 -7.72 -15.55
C GLY A 54 11.09 -7.98 -15.54
N LYS A 55 10.37 -7.16 -14.76
CA LYS A 55 8.92 -6.86 -14.79
C LYS A 55 7.96 -7.74 -13.98
N MET A 56 8.37 -8.91 -13.48
CA MET A 56 7.52 -9.70 -12.57
C MET A 56 8.33 -10.22 -11.38
N ALA A 57 7.85 -9.98 -10.15
CA ALA A 57 8.42 -10.61 -8.97
C ALA A 57 8.14 -12.13 -9.04
N TYR A 58 9.20 -12.94 -8.93
CA TYR A 58 9.06 -14.39 -8.89
C TYR A 58 8.52 -14.83 -7.53
N VAL A 59 7.45 -15.62 -7.53
CA VAL A 59 6.95 -16.31 -6.35
C VAL A 59 7.35 -17.78 -6.45
N ARG A 60 8.12 -18.25 -5.45
CA ARG A 60 8.54 -19.66 -5.37
C ARG A 60 7.34 -20.60 -5.42
N ARG A 61 7.51 -21.78 -6.01
CA ARG A 61 6.45 -22.80 -6.15
C ARG A 61 5.79 -23.13 -4.82
N GLU A 62 6.59 -23.31 -3.78
CA GLU A 62 6.10 -23.64 -2.43
C GLU A 62 5.15 -22.56 -1.88
N TYR A 63 5.47 -21.28 -2.11
CA TYR A 63 4.62 -20.16 -1.71
C TYR A 63 3.39 -20.03 -2.60
N HIS A 64 3.54 -20.24 -3.90
CA HIS A 64 2.43 -20.25 -4.83
C HIS A 64 1.36 -21.27 -4.41
N ASP A 65 1.76 -22.51 -4.13
CA ASP A 65 0.83 -23.58 -3.74
C ASP A 65 0.14 -23.27 -2.41
N ARG A 66 0.88 -22.71 -1.45
CA ARG A 66 0.33 -22.29 -0.16
C ARG A 66 -0.69 -21.16 -0.33
N ILE A 67 -0.38 -20.14 -1.11
CA ILE A 67 -1.29 -19.01 -1.36
C ILE A 67 -2.53 -19.49 -2.12
N MET A 68 -2.37 -20.34 -3.13
CA MET A 68 -3.50 -20.92 -3.87
C MET A 68 -4.45 -21.72 -2.97
N ARG A 69 -3.93 -22.41 -1.96
CA ARG A 69 -4.77 -23.11 -0.96
C ARG A 69 -5.55 -22.11 -0.10
N ILE A 70 -4.92 -21.01 0.31
CA ILE A 70 -5.56 -19.94 1.09
C ILE A 70 -6.69 -19.29 0.28
N THR A 71 -6.43 -18.90 -0.97
CA THR A 71 -7.42 -18.23 -1.83
C THR A 71 -8.61 -19.14 -2.16
N ARG A 72 -8.38 -20.45 -2.33
CA ARG A 72 -9.44 -21.45 -2.53
C ARG A 72 -10.28 -21.67 -1.29
N VAL A 73 -9.65 -22.04 -0.17
CA VAL A 73 -10.36 -22.50 1.03
C VAL A 73 -11.00 -21.33 1.79
N ILE A 74 -10.25 -20.24 1.97
CA ILE A 74 -10.72 -19.08 2.75
C ILE A 74 -11.35 -18.04 1.82
N GLY A 75 -10.70 -17.76 0.69
CA GLY A 75 -11.20 -16.79 -0.30
C GLY A 75 -12.37 -17.31 -1.16
N LYS A 76 -12.71 -18.60 -1.06
CA LYS A 76 -13.80 -19.26 -1.82
C LYS A 76 -13.70 -19.00 -3.33
N ASP A 77 -12.47 -19.07 -3.87
CA ASP A 77 -12.14 -18.80 -5.27
C ASP A 77 -12.47 -17.39 -5.78
N LYS A 78 -12.76 -16.44 -4.87
CA LYS A 78 -13.04 -15.04 -5.22
C LYS A 78 -11.80 -14.15 -5.17
N LEU A 79 -10.65 -14.71 -4.82
CA LEU A 79 -9.40 -13.97 -4.66
C LEU A 79 -8.31 -14.60 -5.55
N THR A 80 -7.66 -13.78 -6.36
CA THR A 80 -6.53 -14.23 -7.18
C THR A 80 -5.24 -14.20 -6.36
N LEU A 81 -4.22 -14.93 -6.83
CA LEU A 81 -2.86 -14.85 -6.27
C LEU A 81 -2.35 -13.40 -6.24
N SER A 82 -2.52 -12.66 -7.34
CA SER A 82 -2.09 -11.27 -7.46
C SER A 82 -2.77 -10.38 -6.42
N ALA A 83 -4.09 -10.51 -6.24
CA ALA A 83 -4.82 -9.74 -5.25
C ALA A 83 -4.41 -10.10 -3.82
N TYR A 84 -4.12 -11.37 -3.53
CA TYR A 84 -3.61 -11.76 -2.21
C TYR A 84 -2.24 -11.13 -1.93
N LEU A 85 -1.32 -11.17 -2.90
CA LEU A 85 0.00 -10.53 -2.77
C LEU A 85 -0.12 -9.02 -2.60
N ASP A 86 -0.99 -8.37 -3.37
CA ASP A 86 -1.26 -6.93 -3.25
C ASP A 86 -1.73 -6.54 -1.83
N HIS A 87 -2.65 -7.31 -1.24
CA HIS A 87 -3.10 -7.07 0.13
C HIS A 87 -2.00 -7.30 1.17
N VAL A 88 -1.16 -8.33 0.99
CA VAL A 88 -0.02 -8.59 1.88
C VAL A 88 0.99 -7.45 1.81
N LEU A 89 1.33 -7.00 0.60
CA LEU A 89 2.24 -5.86 0.39
C LEU A 89 1.65 -4.58 0.97
N THR A 90 0.35 -4.34 0.77
CA THR A 90 -0.36 -3.19 1.36
C THR A 90 -0.25 -3.20 2.89
N GLN A 91 -0.50 -4.34 3.53
CA GLN A 91 -0.34 -4.44 4.99
C GLN A 91 1.10 -4.25 5.43
N HIS A 92 2.07 -4.80 4.70
CA HIS A 92 3.48 -4.63 4.99
C HIS A 92 3.89 -3.16 4.95
N PHE A 93 3.52 -2.40 3.91
CA PHE A 93 3.83 -0.98 3.81
C PHE A 93 3.14 -0.14 4.88
N LEU A 94 1.94 -0.52 5.31
CA LEU A 94 1.28 0.14 6.44
C LEU A 94 2.00 -0.09 7.77
N GLN A 95 2.52 -1.31 8.00
CA GLN A 95 3.19 -1.68 9.25
C GLN A 95 4.65 -1.20 9.32
N CYS A 96 5.32 -1.12 8.17
CA CYS A 96 6.75 -0.84 8.08
C CYS A 96 7.05 0.52 7.45
N GLY A 97 6.03 1.32 7.09
CA GLY A 97 6.22 2.57 6.34
C GLY A 97 7.18 3.54 7.02
N ASP A 98 7.09 3.70 8.33
CA ASP A 98 7.96 4.61 9.08
C ASP A 98 9.42 4.15 9.10
N VAL A 99 9.68 2.85 9.34
CA VAL A 99 11.05 2.30 9.34
C VAL A 99 11.63 2.29 7.93
N ILE A 100 10.82 1.98 6.91
CA ILE A 100 11.21 2.07 5.50
C ILE A 100 11.64 3.50 5.16
N LYS A 101 10.84 4.50 5.55
CA LYS A 101 11.17 5.91 5.29
C LYS A 101 12.47 6.32 5.97
N LYS A 102 12.64 5.99 7.26
CA LYS A 102 13.88 6.29 8.00
C LYS A 102 15.11 5.67 7.35
N LEU A 103 15.04 4.38 6.98
CA LEU A 103 16.12 3.67 6.30
C LEU A 103 16.38 4.25 4.91
N TYR A 104 15.33 4.62 4.18
CA TYR A 104 15.48 5.27 2.89
C TYR A 104 16.22 6.60 3.04
N ASP A 105 15.79 7.48 3.95
CA ASP A 105 16.43 8.78 4.19
C ASP A 105 17.90 8.64 4.65
N LYS A 106 18.23 7.60 5.44
CA LYS A 106 19.60 7.30 5.91
C LYS A 106 20.52 6.76 4.81
N ASN A 107 19.99 5.91 3.94
CA ASN A 107 20.77 5.26 2.88
C ASN A 107 20.78 6.10 1.58
N TYR A 108 19.89 7.08 1.48
CA TYR A 108 19.87 8.13 0.49
C TYR A 108 20.67 9.34 1.00
N GLU A 109 21.91 9.10 1.45
CA GLU A 109 22.88 10.18 1.58
C GLU A 109 22.99 10.84 0.21
N ASP A 110 22.81 12.17 0.21
CA ASP A 110 22.67 13.06 -0.93
C ASP A 110 23.64 12.64 -2.05
N VAL A 111 23.10 12.22 -3.19
CA VAL A 111 23.90 11.93 -4.40
C VAL A 111 24.39 13.27 -5.03
N PHE A 112 24.43 14.35 -4.25
CA PHE A 112 24.84 15.69 -4.62
C PHE A 112 25.66 16.37 -3.51
#